data_AF-G1UZA0-F1
#
_entry.id   AF-G1UZA0-F1
#
_cell.length_a   1.000
_cell.length_b   1.000
_cell.length_c   1.000
_cell.angle_alpha   90.00
_cell.angle_beta   90.00
_cell.angle_gamma   90.00
#
_symmetry.space_group_name_H-M   'P 1'
#
loop_
_entity.id
_entity.type
_entity.pdbx_description
1 polymer ?
#
loop_
_entity_poly.entity_id
_entity_poly.type
_entity_poly.pdbx_seq_one_letter_code
_entity_poly.pdbx_strand_id
1 'polypeptide(L)'
;MAMNAFSTPIENAIAVFHAVLHTDMAREMVANYELSDIDVDVELPDYTKLEKPLLEAFTLDSTACAACTYMWGVAQEAKKHFGDAIEVVEYRYNTIENIARIKKMGVAQLPSLYLNGELKYSSIIPHPDDLLREIEEVL
;
A
#
# COMPACT_ATOMS: atom_id res chain seq x y z
N MET A 1 2.30 15.74 -26.00
CA MET A 1 2.37 14.32 -26.42
C MET A 1 2.04 13.50 -25.18
N ALA A 2 0.91 12.79 -25.18
CA ALA A 2 0.47 12.07 -23.99
C ALA A 2 1.41 10.90 -23.72
N MET A 3 2.02 10.89 -22.53
CA MET A 3 2.81 9.76 -22.02
C MET A 3 1.87 8.56 -21.93
N ASN A 4 1.98 7.60 -22.85
CA ASN A 4 1.26 6.34 -22.76
C ASN A 4 2.21 5.24 -22.25
N ALA A 5 1.67 4.11 -21.81
CA ALA A 5 2.43 3.01 -21.21
C ALA A 5 3.54 2.42 -22.10
N PHE A 6 3.59 2.77 -23.39
CA PHE A 6 4.57 2.30 -24.37
C PHE A 6 5.59 3.38 -24.79
N SER A 7 5.53 4.57 -24.19
CA SER A 7 6.42 5.70 -24.50
C SER A 7 7.72 5.67 -23.69
N THR A 8 8.26 4.49 -23.38
CA THR A 8 9.51 4.38 -22.63
C THR A 8 10.68 4.86 -23.51
N PRO A 9 11.53 5.79 -23.04
CA PRO A 9 12.72 6.22 -23.77
C PRO A 9 13.63 5.03 -24.11
N ILE A 10 14.21 5.02 -25.30
CA ILE A 10 15.09 3.93 -25.76
C ILE A 10 16.33 3.79 -24.86
N GLU A 11 16.76 4.89 -24.26
CA GLU A 11 17.85 5.00 -23.31
C GLU A 11 17.61 4.10 -22.09
N ASN A 12 16.36 3.96 -21.63
CA ASN A 12 16.04 3.08 -20.49
C ASN A 12 16.27 1.61 -20.85
N ALA A 13 15.90 1.19 -22.06
CA ALA A 13 16.15 -0.18 -22.51
C ALA A 13 17.67 -0.45 -22.62
N ILE A 14 18.43 0.48 -23.19
CA ILE A 14 19.90 0.40 -23.27
C ILE A 14 20.51 0.29 -21.86
N ALA A 15 20.04 1.10 -20.91
CA ALA A 15 20.53 1.08 -19.53
C ALA A 15 20.26 -0.27 -18.83
N VAL A 16 19.06 -0.84 -19.02
CA VAL A 16 18.72 -2.18 -18.47
C VAL A 16 19.64 -3.25 -19.08
N PHE A 17 19.84 -3.24 -20.40
CA PHE A 17 20.77 -4.18 -21.06
C PHE A 17 22.20 -4.03 -20.53
N HIS A 18 22.69 -2.80 -20.37
CA HIS A 18 24.03 -2.54 -19.84
C HIS A 18 24.15 -3.03 -18.39
N ALA A 19 23.14 -2.81 -17.54
CA ALA A 19 23.16 -3.27 -16.16
C ALA A 19 23.19 -4.80 -16.03
N VAL A 20 22.49 -5.51 -16.92
CA VAL A 20 22.49 -6.98 -16.96
C VAL A 20 23.83 -7.51 -17.47
N LEU A 21 24.39 -6.93 -18.53
CA LEU A 21 25.65 -7.39 -19.13
C LEU A 21 26.89 -7.02 -18.30
N HIS A 22 26.84 -5.90 -17.58
CA HIS A 22 27.94 -5.34 -16.80
C HIS A 22 27.55 -5.18 -15.33
N THR A 23 27.12 -6.28 -14.70
CA THR A 23 26.56 -6.28 -13.34
C THR A 23 27.51 -5.69 -12.29
N ASP A 24 28.81 -5.94 -12.39
CA ASP A 24 29.79 -5.43 -11.42
C ASP A 24 29.92 -3.90 -11.49
N MET A 25 29.94 -3.34 -12.71
CA MET A 25 29.91 -1.88 -12.90
C MET A 25 28.61 -1.29 -12.38
N ALA A 26 27.47 -1.92 -12.66
CA ALA A 26 26.17 -1.44 -12.17
C ALA A 26 26.09 -1.44 -10.64
N ARG A 27 26.68 -2.44 -9.97
CA ARG A 27 26.80 -2.48 -8.50
C ARG A 27 27.71 -1.36 -7.98
N GLU A 28 28.85 -1.14 -8.62
CA GLU A 28 29.78 -0.05 -8.24
C GLU A 28 29.10 1.33 -8.37
N MET A 29 28.32 1.55 -9.43
CA MET A 29 27.58 2.81 -9.65
C MET A 29 26.63 3.17 -8.49
N VAL A 30 26.07 2.17 -7.80
CA VAL A 30 25.13 2.37 -6.69
C VAL A 30 25.73 2.04 -5.33
N ALA A 31 27.03 1.76 -5.25
CA ALA A 31 27.68 1.27 -4.03
C ALA A 31 27.59 2.26 -2.86
N ASN A 32 27.53 3.56 -3.16
CA ASN A 32 27.42 4.64 -2.17
C ASN A 32 26.00 5.22 -2.09
N TYR A 33 24.99 4.53 -2.65
CA TYR A 33 23.61 4.96 -2.52
C TYR A 33 23.13 4.70 -1.09
N GLU A 34 22.90 5.77 -0.35
CA GLU A 34 22.25 5.72 0.96
C GLU A 34 20.79 6.13 0.80
N LEU A 35 19.89 5.31 1.36
CA LEU A 35 18.49 5.68 1.46
C LEU A 35 18.39 6.82 2.48
N SER A 36 18.04 8.03 2.02
CA SER A 36 17.67 9.10 2.92
C SER A 36 16.39 8.71 3.66
N ASP A 37 16.40 8.83 4.98
CA ASP A 37 15.20 8.58 5.77
C ASP A 37 14.08 9.54 5.36
N ILE A 38 12.87 9.01 5.37
CA ILE A 38 11.66 9.79 5.08
C ILE A 38 11.22 10.38 6.41
N ASP A 39 11.68 11.61 6.68
CA ASP A 39 11.52 12.29 7.97
C ASP A 39 10.25 13.15 8.01
N VAL A 40 9.12 12.53 7.65
CA VAL A 40 7.79 13.16 7.77
C VAL A 40 7.10 12.60 9.00
N ASP A 41 6.81 13.49 9.96
CA ASP A 41 6.03 13.10 11.12
C ASP A 41 4.56 12.91 10.74
N VAL A 42 4.07 11.68 10.90
CA VAL A 42 2.68 11.31 10.65
C VAL A 42 2.09 10.78 11.95
N GLU A 43 0.99 11.39 12.40
CA GLU A 43 0.26 10.90 13.55
C GLU A 43 -0.63 9.70 13.15
N LEU A 44 -0.51 8.61 13.90
CA LEU A 44 -1.43 7.48 13.82
C LEU A 44 -2.63 7.75 14.75
N PRO A 45 -3.85 7.33 14.37
CA PRO A 45 -5.01 7.48 15.23
C PRO A 45 -4.86 6.68 16.52
N ASP A 46 -5.51 7.14 17.60
CA ASP A 46 -5.61 6.37 18.85
C ASP A 46 -6.63 5.24 18.64
N TYR A 47 -6.13 4.07 18.23
CA TYR A 47 -6.91 2.88 17.96
C TYR A 47 -7.76 2.40 19.16
N THR A 48 -7.44 2.83 20.39
CA THR A 48 -8.20 2.47 21.59
C THR A 48 -9.42 3.36 21.85
N LYS A 49 -9.54 4.48 21.14
CA LYS A 49 -10.60 5.50 21.34
C LYS A 49 -11.28 5.90 20.04
N LEU A 50 -11.37 4.98 19.09
CA LEU A 50 -12.12 5.21 17.86
C LEU A 50 -13.62 5.28 18.16
N GLU A 51 -14.32 6.25 17.55
CA GLU A 51 -15.78 6.36 17.65
C GLU A 51 -16.51 5.22 16.90
N LYS A 52 -15.84 4.65 15.91
CA LYS A 52 -16.31 3.55 15.07
C LYS A 52 -15.13 2.74 14.54
N PRO A 53 -15.33 1.45 14.18
CA PRO A 53 -14.26 0.64 13.60
C PRO A 53 -13.63 1.30 12.38
N LEU A 54 -12.30 1.29 12.34
CA LEU A 54 -11.51 1.84 11.25
C LEU A 54 -10.83 0.69 10.49
N LEU A 55 -11.20 0.53 9.23
CA LEU A 55 -10.56 -0.38 8.29
C LEU A 55 -9.58 0.40 7.39
N GLU A 56 -8.30 0.16 7.57
CA GLU A 56 -7.22 0.77 6.79
C GLU A 56 -6.71 -0.23 5.74
N ALA A 57 -6.79 0.15 4.47
CA ALA A 57 -6.20 -0.59 3.36
C ALA A 57 -4.87 0.05 2.94
N PHE A 58 -3.77 -0.68 3.13
CA PHE A 58 -2.46 -0.26 2.63
C PHE A 58 -2.20 -0.94 1.30
N THR A 59 -1.95 -0.16 0.27
CA THR A 59 -1.77 -0.64 -1.11
C THR A 59 -0.57 0.00 -1.76
N LEU A 60 -0.03 -0.63 -2.81
CA LEU A 60 0.96 0.03 -3.66
C LEU A 60 0.28 1.10 -4.53
N ASP A 61 -0.66 0.65 -5.36
CA ASP A 61 -1.52 1.49 -6.18
C ASP A 61 -2.76 0.69 -6.63
N SER A 62 -3.93 0.96 -6.06
CA SER A 62 -5.19 0.29 -6.46
C SER A 62 -5.66 0.59 -7.88
N THR A 63 -5.09 1.62 -8.54
CA THR A 63 -5.45 1.98 -9.92
C THR A 63 -4.65 1.23 -10.98
N ALA A 64 -3.43 0.79 -10.64
CA ALA A 64 -2.49 0.16 -11.57
C ALA A 64 -2.08 -1.26 -11.18
N CYS A 65 -2.15 -1.64 -9.90
CA CYS A 65 -1.79 -2.97 -9.42
C CYS A 65 -3.04 -3.84 -9.19
N ALA A 66 -3.17 -4.93 -9.96
CA ALA A 66 -4.33 -5.82 -9.91
C ALA A 66 -4.67 -6.33 -8.50
N ALA A 67 -3.67 -6.81 -7.74
CA ALA A 67 -3.90 -7.29 -6.37
C ALA A 67 -4.40 -6.18 -5.43
N CYS A 68 -3.86 -4.96 -5.58
CA CYS A 68 -4.31 -3.79 -4.81
C CYS A 68 -5.74 -3.39 -5.19
N THR A 69 -6.10 -3.47 -6.47
CA THR A 69 -7.47 -3.23 -6.94
C THR A 69 -8.46 -4.15 -6.25
N TYR A 70 -8.15 -5.46 -6.15
CA TYR A 70 -9.04 -6.42 -5.48
C TYR A 70 -9.13 -6.19 -3.98
N MET A 71 -8.00 -5.96 -3.29
CA MET A 71 -8.01 -5.69 -1.85
C MET A 71 -8.83 -4.43 -1.52
N TRP A 72 -8.62 -3.35 -2.28
CA TRP A 72 -9.38 -2.11 -2.11
C TRP A 72 -10.86 -2.29 -2.46
N GLY A 73 -11.16 -3.12 -3.46
CA GLY A 73 -12.53 -3.49 -3.80
C GLY A 73 -13.27 -4.14 -2.62
N VAL A 74 -12.64 -5.12 -1.95
CA VAL A 74 -13.24 -5.80 -0.80
C VAL A 74 -13.47 -4.84 0.39
N ALA A 75 -12.51 -3.94 0.66
CA ALA A 75 -12.70 -2.90 1.68
C ALA A 75 -13.86 -1.94 1.35
N GLN A 76 -14.02 -1.56 0.08
CA GLN A 76 -15.15 -0.73 -0.35
C GLN A 76 -16.49 -1.45 -0.26
N GLU A 77 -16.55 -2.77 -0.52
CA GLU A 77 -17.76 -3.55 -0.31
C GLU A 77 -18.15 -3.58 1.18
N ALA A 78 -17.17 -3.68 2.10
CA ALA A 78 -17.42 -3.54 3.52
C ALA A 78 -17.99 -2.15 3.87
N LYS A 79 -17.45 -1.06 3.30
CA LYS A 79 -18.00 0.29 3.48
C LYS A 79 -19.44 0.40 2.97
N LYS A 80 -19.77 -0.23 1.84
CA LYS A 80 -21.14 -0.26 1.30
C LYS A 80 -22.09 -1.04 2.21
N HIS A 81 -21.62 -2.14 2.80
CA HIS A 81 -22.42 -2.99 3.68
C HIS A 81 -22.75 -2.30 5.01
N PHE A 82 -21.74 -1.76 5.69
CA PHE A 82 -21.89 -1.16 7.03
C PHE A 82 -22.20 0.34 7.01
N GLY A 83 -22.01 1.02 5.88
CA GLY A 83 -22.30 2.44 5.73
C GLY A 83 -21.50 3.30 6.71
N ASP A 84 -22.19 4.12 7.50
CA ASP A 84 -21.57 5.04 8.46
C ASP A 84 -21.09 4.38 9.76
N ALA A 85 -21.41 3.10 9.97
CA ALA A 85 -21.01 2.34 11.14
C ALA A 85 -19.50 2.03 11.17
N ILE A 86 -18.81 2.14 10.04
CA ILE A 86 -17.34 1.99 9.96
C ILE A 86 -16.71 3.10 9.14
N GLU A 87 -15.42 3.34 9.37
CA GLU A 87 -14.57 4.11 8.47
C GLU A 87 -13.71 3.19 7.63
N VAL A 88 -13.56 3.52 6.35
CA VAL A 88 -12.69 2.79 5.43
C VAL A 88 -11.82 3.79 4.70
N VAL A 89 -10.50 3.59 4.76
CA VAL A 89 -9.52 4.48 4.14
C VAL A 89 -8.46 3.69 3.38
N GLU A 90 -8.03 4.23 2.24
CA GLU A 90 -6.89 3.70 1.50
C GLU A 90 -5.65 4.58 1.70
N TYR A 91 -4.53 3.96 2.03
CA TYR A 91 -3.20 4.57 2.02
C TYR A 91 -2.35 3.92 0.93
N ARG A 92 -2.21 4.62 -0.19
CA ARG A 92 -1.39 4.21 -1.34
C ARG A 92 0.08 4.56 -1.11
N TYR A 93 0.99 3.64 -1.40
CA TYR A 93 2.45 3.83 -1.33
C TYR A 93 2.97 4.70 -2.49
N ASN A 94 2.41 5.91 -2.63
CA ASN A 94 2.74 6.85 -3.71
C ASN A 94 2.83 8.31 -3.25
N THR A 95 2.56 8.61 -1.98
CA THR A 95 2.85 9.91 -1.35
C THR A 95 3.80 9.72 -0.19
N ILE A 96 4.58 10.76 0.12
CA ILE A 96 5.60 10.71 1.18
C ILE A 96 4.94 10.45 2.55
N GLU A 97 3.78 11.07 2.80
CA GLU A 97 3.00 10.92 4.02
C GLU A 97 2.49 9.47 4.19
N ASN A 98 1.99 8.85 3.12
CA ASN A 98 1.52 7.47 3.18
C ASN A 98 2.69 6.50 3.34
N ILE A 99 3.83 6.76 2.70
CA ILE A 99 5.05 5.95 2.90
C ILE A 99 5.50 6.02 4.36
N ALA A 100 5.53 7.22 4.95
CA ALA A 100 5.83 7.40 6.37
C ALA A 100 4.83 6.68 7.28
N ARG A 101 3.52 6.77 6.97
CA ARG A 101 2.46 6.02 7.69
C ARG A 101 2.67 4.51 7.61
N ILE A 102 2.89 3.97 6.41
CA ILE A 102 3.10 2.54 6.16
C ILE A 102 4.32 2.03 6.94
N LYS A 103 5.41 2.81 6.96
CA LYS A 103 6.60 2.52 7.78
C LYS A 103 6.27 2.56 9.29
N LYS A 104 5.60 3.60 9.77
CA LYS A 104 5.25 3.78 11.19
C LYS A 104 4.29 2.71 11.70
N MET A 105 3.37 2.25 10.84
CA MET A 105 2.46 1.13 11.10
C MET A 105 3.15 -0.24 11.10
N GLY A 106 4.39 -0.35 10.59
CA GLY A 106 5.11 -1.62 10.52
C GLY A 106 4.56 -2.59 9.46
N VAL A 107 3.94 -2.06 8.40
CA VAL A 107 3.38 -2.90 7.32
C VAL A 107 4.52 -3.60 6.58
N ALA A 108 4.55 -4.93 6.66
CA ALA A 108 5.61 -5.73 6.04
C ALA A 108 5.38 -5.99 4.55
N GLN A 109 4.13 -6.11 4.11
CA GLN A 109 3.77 -6.51 2.75
C GLN A 109 2.52 -5.78 2.28
N LEU A 110 2.44 -5.49 0.98
CA LEU A 110 1.29 -4.87 0.32
C LEU A 110 0.66 -5.84 -0.70
N PRO A 111 -0.65 -5.76 -0.97
CA PRO A 111 -1.63 -5.01 -0.19
C PRO A 111 -1.94 -5.69 1.16
N SER A 112 -2.39 -4.92 2.15
CA SER A 112 -2.77 -5.43 3.47
C SER A 112 -3.95 -4.67 4.07
N LEU A 113 -4.77 -5.34 4.90
CA LEU A 113 -5.87 -4.74 5.64
C LEU A 113 -5.60 -4.78 7.15
N TYR A 114 -5.84 -3.64 7.78
CA TYR A 114 -5.78 -3.46 9.22
C TYR A 114 -7.15 -3.02 9.72
N LEU A 115 -7.60 -3.62 10.82
CA LEU A 115 -8.84 -3.25 11.50
C LEU A 115 -8.47 -2.73 12.89
N ASN A 116 -8.79 -1.48 13.17
CA ASN A 116 -8.42 -0.79 14.41
C ASN A 116 -6.91 -0.92 14.72
N GLY A 117 -6.07 -0.79 13.70
CA GLY A 117 -4.61 -0.88 13.83
C GLY A 117 -4.06 -2.29 13.97
N GLU A 118 -4.91 -3.32 13.99
CA GLU A 118 -4.48 -4.72 13.98
C GLU A 118 -4.46 -5.31 12.57
N LEU A 119 -3.37 -5.98 12.20
CA LEU A 119 -3.28 -6.69 10.93
C LEU A 119 -4.30 -7.84 10.87
N LYS A 120 -5.15 -7.83 9.84
CA LYS A 120 -6.08 -8.93 9.55
C LYS A 120 -5.66 -9.73 8.32
N TYR A 121 -5.22 -9.03 7.26
CA TYR A 121 -4.84 -9.66 6.00
C TYR A 121 -3.54 -9.07 5.45
N SER A 122 -2.56 -9.92 5.14
CA SER A 122 -1.25 -9.54 4.56
C SER A 122 -1.03 -10.27 3.25
N SER A 123 -1.05 -9.54 2.13
CA SER A 123 -0.85 -10.07 0.77
C SER A 123 -1.77 -11.22 0.37
N ILE A 124 -2.88 -11.44 1.09
CA ILE A 124 -3.92 -12.40 0.79
C ILE A 124 -5.25 -11.64 0.82
N ILE A 125 -5.94 -11.60 -0.31
CA ILE A 125 -7.24 -10.91 -0.39
C ILE A 125 -8.29 -11.78 0.30
N PRO A 126 -9.02 -11.27 1.32
CA PRO A 126 -10.06 -12.03 1.99
C PRO A 126 -11.24 -12.35 1.09
N HIS A 127 -11.99 -13.38 1.46
CA HIS A 127 -13.36 -13.49 0.99
C HIS A 127 -14.21 -12.38 1.64
N PRO A 128 -15.13 -11.72 0.91
CA PRO A 128 -15.93 -10.63 1.48
C PRO A 128 -16.64 -11.00 2.79
N ASP A 129 -17.27 -12.18 2.85
CA ASP A 129 -17.98 -12.64 4.06
C ASP A 129 -17.06 -12.83 5.28
N ASP A 130 -15.78 -13.15 5.08
CA ASP A 130 -14.83 -13.29 6.19
C ASP A 130 -14.49 -11.92 6.78
N LEU A 131 -14.23 -10.93 5.92
CA LEU A 131 -13.98 -9.56 6.35
C LEU A 131 -15.21 -8.95 7.04
N LEU A 132 -16.41 -9.20 6.52
CA LEU A 132 -17.65 -8.67 7.12
C LEU A 132 -17.84 -9.22 8.55
N ARG A 133 -17.58 -10.51 8.78
CA ARG A 133 -17.67 -11.12 10.12
C ARG A 133 -16.66 -10.52 11.09
N GLU A 134 -15.40 -10.33 10.67
CA GLU A 134 -14.38 -9.70 11.52
C GLU A 134 -14.72 -8.26 11.90
N ILE A 135 -15.36 -7.51 11.00
CA ILE A 135 -15.84 -6.15 11.28
C ILE A 135 -17.02 -6.19 12.24
N GLU A 136 -17.94 -7.14 12.09
CA GLU A 136 -19.10 -7.33 12.97
C GLU A 136 -18.69 -7.65 14.42
N GLU A 137 -17.57 -8.34 14.63
CA GLU A 137 -17.04 -8.65 15.96
C GLU A 137 -16.54 -7.42 16.74
N VAL A 138 -16.27 -6.31 16.06
CA VAL A 138 -15.72 -5.08 16.68
C VAL A 138 -16.65 -3.87 16.60
N LEU A 139 -17.85 -4.04 16.04
CA LEU A 139 -18.93 -3.05 16.01
C LEU A 139 -19.62 -2.95 17.39
#